data_AF-A0AA48HER8-F1
#
_entry.id   AF-A0AA48HER8-F1
#
_cell.length_a   1.000
_cell.length_b   1.000
_cell.length_c   1.000
_cell.angle_alpha   90.00
_cell.angle_beta   90.00
_cell.angle_gamma   90.00
#
_symmetry.space_group_name_H-M   'P 1'
#
loop_
_entity.id
_entity.type
_entity.pdbx_description
1 polymer ?
#
loop_
_entity_poly.entity_id
_entity_poly.type
_entity_poly.pdbx_seq_one_letter_code
_entity_poly.pdbx_strand_id
1 'polypeptide(L)'
;MPNTLLVKRTTVAGRVPTTAQLAAGELAVNVTDGKLYLKKATGGVESIVDVTSAALTDAQIFAKVTAQDGAGSGLDADLLDGAHASAFALLSGATFTGTVTAPNFVSSSDARLKSDIAPIADALTKVQALTGVTFTMAGSDARQMGLIAQQVQAVAPEAVVEAEGMLRLAYGNLVGLLIEAIKDLAQEVDQLKGGVP
;
A
#
# COMPACT_ATOMS: atom_id res chain seq x y z
N MET A 1 -17.72 -57.48 -21.38
CA MET A 1 -17.65 -58.50 -20.33
C MET A 1 -17.44 -57.77 -19.01
N PRO A 2 -18.30 -57.91 -17.99
CA PRO A 2 -18.04 -57.32 -16.69
C PRO A 2 -16.85 -58.05 -16.04
N ASN A 3 -15.84 -57.29 -15.62
CA ASN A 3 -14.72 -57.83 -14.84
C ASN A 3 -15.03 -57.69 -13.35
N THR A 4 -14.93 -58.77 -12.59
CA THR A 4 -15.06 -58.73 -11.13
C THR A 4 -13.75 -58.26 -10.52
N LEU A 5 -13.77 -57.14 -9.78
CA LEU A 5 -12.63 -56.68 -9.00
C LEU A 5 -12.78 -57.16 -7.56
N LEU A 6 -11.83 -57.97 -7.08
CA LEU A 6 -11.81 -58.44 -5.69
C LEU A 6 -11.13 -57.38 -4.80
N VAL A 7 -11.80 -56.99 -3.71
CA VAL A 7 -11.27 -56.05 -2.72
C VAL A 7 -11.21 -56.70 -1.35
N LYS A 8 -10.21 -56.34 -0.56
CA LYS A 8 -10.19 -56.68 0.87
C LYS A 8 -11.27 -55.85 1.57
N ARG A 9 -12.07 -56.46 2.44
CA ARG A 9 -13.17 -55.75 3.11
C ARG A 9 -13.17 -55.97 4.61
N THR A 10 -13.66 -54.97 5.33
CA THR A 10 -13.96 -55.03 6.76
C THR A 10 -15.30 -54.36 7.04
N THR A 11 -15.98 -54.83 8.07
CA THR A 11 -17.18 -54.21 8.65
C THR A 11 -16.91 -53.67 10.07
N VAL A 12 -15.67 -53.78 10.56
CA VAL A 12 -15.25 -53.20 11.85
C VAL A 12 -15.01 -51.71 11.67
N ALA A 13 -15.80 -50.87 12.37
CA ALA A 13 -15.70 -49.41 12.33
C ALA A 13 -14.32 -48.90 12.77
N GLY A 14 -13.84 -47.81 12.16
CA GLY A 14 -12.55 -47.17 12.43
C GLY A 14 -11.32 -47.94 11.94
N ARG A 15 -11.49 -49.14 11.36
CA ARG A 15 -10.37 -49.96 10.91
C ARG A 15 -9.80 -49.43 9.60
N VAL A 16 -8.53 -49.05 9.64
CA VAL A 16 -7.68 -48.71 8.48
C VAL A 16 -6.73 -49.88 8.20
N PRO A 17 -6.59 -50.35 6.96
CA PRO A 17 -5.60 -51.37 6.62
C PRO A 17 -4.17 -50.86 6.84
N THR A 18 -3.23 -51.76 7.08
CA THR A 18 -1.79 -51.44 7.20
C THR A 18 -1.06 -51.69 5.87
N THR A 19 0.13 -51.13 5.70
CA THR A 19 0.96 -51.33 4.49
C THR A 19 1.36 -52.79 4.26
N ALA A 20 1.42 -53.62 5.30
CA ALA A 20 1.66 -55.06 5.19
C ALA A 20 0.41 -55.85 4.74
N GLN A 21 -0.78 -55.30 4.98
CA GLN A 21 -2.04 -55.96 4.64
C GLN A 21 -2.44 -55.76 3.18
N LEU A 22 -1.85 -54.80 2.47
CA LEU A 22 -2.11 -54.55 1.04
C LEU A 22 -0.81 -54.67 0.23
N ALA A 23 -0.90 -55.35 -0.92
CA ALA A 23 0.13 -55.27 -1.95
C ALA A 23 -0.04 -53.99 -2.79
N ALA A 24 1.00 -53.59 -3.53
CA ALA A 24 0.90 -52.46 -4.46
C ALA A 24 -0.19 -52.73 -5.52
N GLY A 25 -1.11 -51.78 -5.70
CA GLY A 25 -2.25 -51.92 -6.61
C GLY A 25 -3.49 -52.60 -6.03
N GLU A 26 -3.43 -53.13 -4.80
CA GLU A 26 -4.62 -53.67 -4.12
C GLU A 26 -5.49 -52.56 -3.51
N LEU A 27 -6.80 -52.82 -3.48
CA LEU A 27 -7.80 -51.96 -2.85
C LEU A 27 -8.41 -52.63 -1.61
N ALA A 28 -8.78 -51.81 -0.64
CA ALA A 28 -9.53 -52.25 0.53
C ALA A 28 -10.69 -51.30 0.87
N VAL A 29 -11.78 -51.87 1.37
CA VAL A 29 -12.99 -51.14 1.74
C VAL A 29 -13.34 -51.38 3.20
N ASN A 30 -13.59 -50.31 3.93
CA ASN A 30 -14.35 -50.38 5.18
C ASN A 30 -15.81 -50.06 4.87
N VAL A 31 -16.63 -51.10 4.86
CA VAL A 31 -18.05 -50.99 4.47
C VAL A 31 -18.84 -50.17 5.47
N THR A 32 -18.47 -50.26 6.76
CA THR A 32 -19.16 -49.56 7.84
C THR A 32 -18.86 -48.07 7.84
N ASP A 33 -17.60 -47.70 7.58
CA ASP A 33 -17.19 -46.29 7.54
C ASP A 33 -17.40 -45.66 6.15
N GLY A 34 -17.79 -46.45 5.15
CA GLY A 34 -17.91 -46.01 3.75
C GLY A 34 -16.57 -45.63 3.11
N LYS A 35 -15.44 -46.12 3.65
CA LYS A 35 -14.09 -45.73 3.23
C LYS A 35 -13.46 -46.71 2.24
N LEU A 36 -12.76 -46.17 1.25
CA LEU A 36 -11.94 -46.91 0.28
C LEU A 36 -10.48 -46.52 0.49
N TYR A 37 -9.61 -47.51 0.56
CA TYR A 37 -8.19 -47.33 0.76
C TYR A 37 -7.38 -47.94 -0.38
N LEU A 38 -6.28 -47.28 -0.72
CA LEU A 38 -5.24 -47.81 -1.61
C LEU A 38 -3.88 -47.73 -0.93
N LYS A 39 -2.99 -48.67 -1.26
CA LYS A 39 -1.58 -48.55 -0.91
C LYS A 39 -0.87 -47.70 -1.97
N LYS A 40 -0.29 -46.58 -1.54
CA LYS A 40 0.58 -45.74 -2.37
C LYS A 40 2.03 -46.05 -2.03
N ALA A 41 2.84 -46.29 -3.07
CA ALA A 41 4.29 -46.38 -2.94
C ALA A 41 4.91 -45.32 -3.86
N THR A 42 5.67 -44.38 -3.28
CA THR A 42 6.34 -43.31 -4.04
C THR A 42 7.72 -43.09 -3.45
N GLY A 43 8.77 -43.23 -4.28
CA GLY A 43 10.16 -43.06 -3.83
C GLY A 43 10.59 -44.04 -2.73
N GLY A 44 10.04 -45.26 -2.71
CA GLY A 44 10.34 -46.28 -1.68
C GLY A 44 9.59 -46.13 -0.35
N VAL A 45 8.79 -45.07 -0.18
CA VAL A 45 7.93 -44.89 1.00
C VAL A 45 6.53 -45.44 0.70
N GLU A 46 6.05 -46.34 1.56
CA GLU A 46 4.71 -46.92 1.47
C GLU A 46 3.74 -46.27 2.46
N SER A 47 2.56 -45.90 2.00
CA SER A 47 1.48 -45.35 2.83
C SER A 47 0.12 -45.87 2.40
N ILE A 48 -0.83 -45.83 3.33
CA ILE A 48 -2.24 -46.14 3.07
C ILE A 48 -2.96 -44.82 2.88
N VAL A 49 -3.57 -44.65 1.70
CA VAL A 49 -4.31 -43.44 1.33
C VAL A 49 -5.79 -43.76 1.43
N ASP A 50 -6.50 -43.00 2.25
CA ASP A 50 -7.95 -42.91 2.18
C ASP A 50 -8.32 -42.13 0.91
N VAL A 51 -9.00 -42.82 -0.01
CA VAL A 51 -9.39 -42.31 -1.33
C VAL A 51 -10.79 -41.71 -1.28
N THR A 52 -11.50 -41.90 -0.18
CA THR A 52 -12.78 -41.23 0.02
C THR A 52 -12.53 -39.79 0.43
N SER A 53 -13.27 -38.87 -0.18
CA SER A 53 -13.18 -37.46 0.18
C SER A 53 -13.68 -37.28 1.59
N ALA A 54 -12.76 -37.28 2.57
CA ALA A 54 -13.07 -36.74 3.88
C ALA A 54 -13.42 -35.25 3.68
N ALA A 55 -14.51 -34.79 4.31
CA ALA A 55 -14.75 -33.36 4.44
C ALA A 55 -13.49 -32.75 5.08
N LEU A 56 -12.90 -31.75 4.42
CA LEU A 56 -11.76 -31.05 4.99
C LEU A 56 -12.22 -30.35 6.28
N THR A 57 -11.45 -30.49 7.35
CA THR A 57 -11.66 -29.71 8.57
C THR A 57 -11.36 -28.24 8.31
N ASP A 58 -11.95 -27.35 9.11
CA ASP A 58 -11.69 -25.90 9.02
C ASP A 58 -10.19 -25.58 9.10
N ALA A 59 -9.45 -26.30 9.95
CA ALA A 59 -8.00 -26.15 10.06
C ALA A 59 -7.25 -26.54 8.76
N GLN A 60 -7.70 -27.58 8.06
CA GLN A 60 -7.13 -27.99 6.79
C GLN A 60 -7.48 -27.03 5.65
N ILE A 61 -8.66 -26.43 5.68
CA ILE A 61 -9.07 -25.39 4.73
C ILE A 61 -8.22 -24.13 4.95
N PHE A 62 -8.13 -23.67 6.19
CA PHE A 62 -7.34 -22.50 6.56
C PHE A 62 -5.88 -22.65 6.13
N ALA A 63 -5.23 -23.77 6.47
CA ALA A 63 -3.85 -24.02 6.08
C ALA A 63 -3.63 -24.03 4.55
N LYS A 64 -4.61 -24.53 3.78
CA LYS A 64 -4.54 -24.54 2.31
C LYS A 64 -4.70 -23.15 1.70
N VAL A 65 -5.59 -22.33 2.26
CA VAL A 65 -5.83 -20.96 1.81
C VAL A 65 -4.61 -20.10 2.14
N THR A 66 -4.14 -20.10 3.39
CA THR A 66 -2.99 -19.28 3.80
C THR A 66 -1.69 -19.65 3.09
N ALA A 67 -1.46 -20.95 2.79
CA ALA A 67 -0.28 -21.36 2.03
C ALA A 67 -0.28 -20.86 0.57
N GLN A 68 -1.45 -20.49 0.04
CA GLN A 68 -1.64 -20.00 -1.32
C GLN A 68 -1.92 -18.49 -1.37
N ASP A 69 -2.11 -17.86 -0.21
CA ASP A 69 -2.32 -16.41 -0.07
C ASP A 69 -1.01 -15.65 -0.30
N GLY A 70 -1.06 -14.63 -1.16
CA GLY A 70 0.11 -13.91 -1.68
C GLY A 70 -0.23 -13.07 -2.91
N ALA A 71 0.67 -12.15 -3.28
CA ALA A 71 0.47 -11.26 -4.43
C ALA A 71 0.28 -12.05 -5.73
N GLY A 72 -0.81 -11.79 -6.45
CA GLY A 72 -1.16 -12.48 -7.70
C GLY A 72 -1.76 -13.89 -7.50
N SER A 73 -2.15 -14.25 -6.27
CA SER A 73 -2.83 -15.51 -5.98
C SER A 73 -4.29 -15.56 -6.47
N GLY A 74 -4.92 -14.40 -6.68
CA GLY A 74 -6.37 -14.28 -6.91
C GLY A 74 -7.21 -14.62 -5.67
N LEU A 75 -6.56 -14.79 -4.51
CA LEU A 75 -7.16 -14.91 -3.18
C LEU A 75 -6.96 -13.61 -2.40
N ASP A 76 -7.09 -12.47 -3.06
CA ASP A 76 -7.05 -11.16 -2.43
C ASP A 76 -8.45 -10.73 -1.95
N ALA A 77 -8.45 -9.87 -0.93
CA ALA A 77 -9.66 -9.24 -0.41
C ALA A 77 -10.35 -8.32 -1.44
N ASP A 78 -9.70 -8.04 -2.57
CA ASP A 78 -10.18 -7.21 -3.66
C ASP A 78 -11.48 -7.73 -4.29
N LEU A 79 -11.84 -9.01 -4.11
CA LEU A 79 -13.11 -9.54 -4.59
C LEU A 79 -14.32 -9.11 -3.73
N LEU A 80 -14.09 -8.63 -2.50
CA LEU A 80 -15.16 -8.22 -1.58
C LEU A 80 -15.60 -6.77 -1.78
N ASP A 81 -14.65 -5.86 -2.05
CA ASP A 81 -14.89 -4.42 -2.22
C ASP A 81 -14.27 -3.81 -3.48
N GLY A 82 -13.55 -4.60 -4.29
CA GLY A 82 -12.88 -4.13 -5.51
C GLY A 82 -11.57 -3.39 -5.25
N ALA A 83 -11.11 -3.30 -4.00
CA ALA A 83 -9.94 -2.51 -3.63
C ALA A 83 -8.78 -3.40 -3.17
N HIS A 84 -7.73 -3.46 -3.99
CA HIS A 84 -6.47 -4.06 -3.58
C HIS A 84 -5.78 -3.19 -2.53
N ALA A 85 -4.93 -3.77 -1.67
CA ALA A 85 -4.24 -3.04 -0.61
C ALA A 85 -3.43 -1.83 -1.11
N SER A 86 -2.99 -1.86 -2.38
CA SER A 86 -2.32 -0.75 -3.07
C SER A 86 -3.21 0.47 -3.33
N ALA A 87 -4.53 0.36 -3.17
CA ALA A 87 -5.47 1.47 -3.28
C ALA A 87 -5.49 2.32 -1.99
N PHE A 88 -5.01 1.81 -0.87
CA PHE A 88 -4.99 2.54 0.39
C PHE A 88 -3.73 3.40 0.52
N ALA A 89 -3.92 4.66 0.94
CA ALA A 89 -2.81 5.53 1.30
C ALA A 89 -2.24 5.10 2.66
N LEU A 90 -0.91 4.98 2.74
CA LEU A 90 -0.24 4.78 4.02
C LEU A 90 -0.43 6.00 4.92
N LEU A 91 -0.62 5.77 6.22
CA LEU A 91 -0.70 6.84 7.22
C LEU A 91 0.57 7.71 7.25
N SER A 92 1.72 7.11 6.96
CA SER A 92 3.02 7.79 6.92
C SER A 92 3.79 7.36 5.68
N GLY A 93 4.47 8.32 5.04
CA GLY A 93 5.32 8.06 3.88
C GLY A 93 4.59 7.84 2.55
N ALA A 94 3.27 8.05 2.49
CA ALA A 94 2.54 7.97 1.23
C ALA A 94 3.03 9.05 0.25
N THR A 95 3.45 8.61 -0.95
CA THR A 95 3.86 9.50 -2.05
C THR A 95 2.88 9.33 -3.20
N PHE A 96 2.32 10.44 -3.67
CA PHE A 96 1.41 10.47 -4.82
C PHE A 96 2.12 11.16 -5.99
N THR A 97 2.16 10.49 -7.15
CA THR A 97 2.80 11.01 -8.37
C THR A 97 1.83 11.70 -9.33
N GLY A 98 0.52 11.63 -9.05
CA GLY A 98 -0.55 12.24 -9.84
C GLY A 98 -1.27 13.39 -9.12
N THR A 99 -2.39 13.80 -9.70
CA THR A 99 -3.27 14.81 -9.09
C THR A 99 -4.00 14.25 -7.87
N VAL A 100 -3.87 14.92 -6.73
CA VAL A 100 -4.62 14.60 -5.50
C VAL A 100 -5.77 15.58 -5.35
N THR A 101 -7.00 15.07 -5.34
CA THR A 101 -8.22 15.85 -5.05
C THR A 101 -8.71 15.51 -3.66
N ALA A 102 -8.84 16.52 -2.80
CA ALA A 102 -9.41 16.39 -1.47
C ALA A 102 -10.38 17.54 -1.19
N PRO A 103 -11.45 17.33 -0.40
CA PRO A 103 -12.33 18.42 0.02
C PRO A 103 -11.59 19.52 0.80
N ASN A 104 -10.52 19.16 1.51
CA ASN A 104 -9.66 20.08 2.24
C ASN A 104 -8.28 19.46 2.53
N PHE A 105 -7.25 20.29 2.69
CA PHE A 105 -5.93 19.91 3.18
C PHE A 105 -5.68 20.58 4.53
N VAL A 106 -5.57 19.80 5.61
CA VAL A 106 -5.35 20.30 6.97
C VAL A 106 -3.95 19.91 7.44
N SER A 107 -3.12 20.92 7.72
CA SER A 107 -1.76 20.73 8.23
C SER A 107 -1.68 21.07 9.72
N SER A 108 -1.07 20.20 10.52
CA SER A 108 -0.82 20.47 11.94
C SER A 108 0.10 21.68 12.11
N SER A 109 -0.33 22.69 12.87
CA SER A 109 0.41 23.96 13.03
C SER A 109 0.42 24.52 14.46
N ASP A 110 -0.07 23.75 15.44
CA ASP A 110 -0.15 24.10 16.87
C ASP A 110 1.23 24.51 17.42
N ALA A 111 1.27 25.56 18.25
CA ALA A 111 2.51 26.09 18.81
C ALA A 111 3.27 25.04 19.67
N ARG A 112 2.58 24.08 20.27
CA ARG A 112 3.19 22.99 21.07
C ARG A 112 3.96 21.99 20.21
N LEU A 113 3.73 21.99 18.90
CA LEU A 113 4.43 21.14 17.93
C LEU A 113 5.62 21.85 17.28
N LYS A 114 5.94 23.09 17.71
CA LYS A 114 6.98 23.94 17.12
C LYS A 114 8.01 24.34 18.18
N SER A 115 9.27 24.36 17.78
CA SER A 115 10.38 25.00 18.51
C SER A 115 11.00 26.10 17.64
N ASP A 116 11.90 26.91 18.22
CA ASP A 116 12.71 27.88 17.47
C ASP A 116 11.89 28.88 16.63
N ILE A 117 10.76 29.32 17.20
CA ILE A 117 9.81 30.22 16.52
C ILE A 117 10.40 31.63 16.46
N ALA A 118 10.62 32.14 15.24
CA ALA A 118 11.05 33.51 14.97
C ALA A 118 10.25 34.12 13.81
N PRO A 119 10.05 35.46 13.78
CA PRO A 119 9.51 36.16 12.62
C PRO A 119 10.39 35.98 11.37
N ILE A 120 9.78 36.02 10.19
CA ILE A 120 10.51 35.97 8.91
C ILE A 120 11.06 37.36 8.61
N ALA A 121 12.37 37.52 8.75
CA ALA A 121 13.05 38.77 8.41
C ALA A 121 13.22 38.96 6.89
N ASP A 122 13.32 40.24 6.48
CA ASP A 122 13.55 40.71 5.11
C ASP A 122 12.54 40.13 4.10
N ALA A 123 11.28 40.01 4.53
CA ALA A 123 10.28 39.25 3.80
C ALA A 123 9.94 39.91 2.47
N LEU A 124 9.78 41.23 2.44
CA LEU A 124 9.54 41.97 1.20
C LEU A 124 10.71 41.81 0.22
N THR A 125 11.95 41.95 0.68
CA THR A 125 13.15 41.77 -0.15
C THR A 125 13.23 40.37 -0.72
N LYS A 126 12.97 39.33 0.10
CA LYS A 126 12.94 37.93 -0.35
C LYS A 126 11.89 37.70 -1.43
N VAL A 127 10.68 38.23 -1.26
CA VAL A 127 9.60 38.11 -2.26
C VAL A 127 9.95 38.86 -3.55
N GLN A 128 10.54 40.06 -3.47
CA GLN A 128 10.97 40.84 -4.63
C GLN A 128 12.08 40.14 -5.44
N ALA A 129 12.88 39.28 -4.82
CA ALA A 129 13.89 38.47 -5.51
C ALA A 129 13.31 37.27 -6.29
N LEU A 130 12.04 36.91 -6.04
CA LEU A 130 11.37 35.81 -6.72
C LEU A 130 10.75 36.25 -8.05
N THR A 131 10.77 35.36 -9.03
CA THR A 131 10.10 35.59 -10.32
C THR A 131 8.92 34.64 -10.47
N GLY A 132 7.71 35.19 -10.58
CA GLY A 132 6.54 34.44 -11.03
C GLY A 132 6.68 34.08 -12.50
N VAL A 133 6.53 32.80 -12.84
CA VAL A 133 6.73 32.28 -14.19
C VAL A 133 5.47 31.58 -14.70
N THR A 134 5.30 31.56 -16.02
CA THR A 134 4.40 30.61 -16.68
C THR A 134 5.23 29.52 -17.34
N PHE A 135 4.77 28.27 -17.24
CA PHE A 135 5.49 27.12 -17.76
C PHE A 135 4.52 26.04 -18.24
N THR A 136 5.08 25.05 -18.91
CA THR A 136 4.40 23.82 -19.32
C THR A 136 5.27 22.68 -18.83
N MET A 137 4.70 21.74 -18.09
CA MET A 137 5.44 20.58 -17.58
C MET A 137 5.82 19.65 -18.73
N ALA A 138 6.96 18.98 -18.62
CA ALA A 138 7.33 17.94 -19.58
C ALA A 138 6.24 16.85 -19.63
N GLY A 139 5.76 16.52 -20.83
CA GLY A 139 4.67 15.56 -21.01
C GLY A 139 3.25 16.10 -20.76
N SER A 140 3.09 17.42 -20.61
CA SER A 140 1.79 18.08 -20.49
C SER A 140 1.63 19.14 -21.60
N ASP A 141 0.41 19.34 -22.06
CA ASP A 141 0.05 20.45 -22.97
C ASP A 141 -0.57 21.64 -22.21
N ALA A 142 -0.85 21.47 -20.91
CA ALA A 142 -1.49 22.50 -20.10
C ALA A 142 -0.50 23.58 -19.67
N ARG A 143 -0.83 24.84 -19.97
CA ARG A 143 -0.09 25.99 -19.47
C ARG A 143 -0.41 26.22 -18.00
N GLN A 144 0.64 26.41 -17.19
CA GLN A 144 0.57 26.60 -15.75
C GLN A 144 1.36 27.85 -15.35
N MET A 145 1.18 28.29 -14.10
CA MET A 145 1.96 29.36 -13.49
C MET A 145 2.44 28.97 -12.10
N GLY A 146 3.54 29.56 -11.66
CA GLY A 146 4.13 29.28 -10.36
C GLY A 146 5.52 29.87 -10.22
N LEU A 147 6.38 29.17 -9.49
CA LEU A 147 7.75 29.57 -9.16
C LEU A 147 8.75 28.50 -9.60
N ILE A 148 10.01 28.90 -9.79
CA ILE A 148 11.12 27.98 -10.01
C ILE A 148 11.73 27.59 -8.66
N ALA A 149 11.78 26.29 -8.35
CA ALA A 149 12.19 25.80 -7.04
C ALA A 149 13.61 26.23 -6.63
N GLN A 150 14.53 26.31 -7.58
CA GLN A 150 15.91 26.77 -7.36
C GLN A 150 15.98 28.24 -6.94
N GLN A 151 15.10 29.09 -7.49
CA GLN A 151 15.02 30.50 -7.09
C GLN A 151 14.46 30.63 -5.67
N VAL A 152 13.43 29.84 -5.35
CA VAL A 152 12.86 29.79 -3.99
C VAL A 152 13.90 29.29 -2.99
N GLN A 153 14.68 28.26 -3.33
CA GLN A 153 15.71 27.70 -2.45
C GLN A 153 16.75 28.74 -2.00
N ALA A 154 17.06 29.72 -2.85
CA ALA A 154 18.04 30.75 -2.53
C ALA A 154 17.54 31.77 -1.48
N VAL A 155 16.21 31.93 -1.31
CA VAL A 155 15.63 32.99 -0.46
C VAL A 155 14.70 32.48 0.65
N ALA A 156 14.10 31.31 0.46
CA ALA A 156 13.17 30.64 1.36
C ALA A 156 13.34 29.11 1.26
N PRO A 157 14.52 28.56 1.64
CA PRO A 157 14.81 27.12 1.56
C PRO A 157 13.82 26.26 2.35
N GLU A 158 13.16 26.80 3.38
CA GLU A 158 12.16 26.15 4.22
C GLU A 158 10.87 25.77 3.46
N ALA A 159 10.66 26.34 2.26
CA ALA A 159 9.55 26.01 1.38
C ALA A 159 9.93 24.98 0.29
N VAL A 160 11.17 24.48 0.27
CA VAL A 160 11.68 23.58 -0.76
C VAL A 160 11.87 22.18 -0.18
N VAL A 161 11.39 21.17 -0.90
CA VAL A 161 11.55 19.76 -0.57
C VAL A 161 12.30 19.07 -1.71
N GLU A 162 13.32 18.30 -1.39
CA GLU A 162 14.03 17.47 -2.35
C GLU A 162 13.61 16.01 -2.20
N ALA A 163 13.22 15.39 -3.32
CA ALA A 163 13.06 13.94 -3.38
C ALA A 163 13.48 13.44 -4.77
N GLU A 164 14.17 12.30 -4.84
CA GLU A 164 14.61 11.69 -6.11
C GLU A 164 15.43 12.66 -7.00
N GLY A 165 16.25 13.52 -6.39
CA GLY A 165 17.08 14.50 -7.11
C GLY A 165 16.30 15.65 -7.76
N MET A 166 15.01 15.81 -7.45
CA MET A 166 14.16 16.89 -7.93
C MET A 166 13.68 17.77 -6.78
N LEU A 167 13.88 19.08 -6.92
CA LEU A 167 13.35 20.10 -6.01
C LEU A 167 11.85 20.32 -6.29
N ARG A 168 11.07 20.36 -5.23
CA ARG A 168 9.62 20.59 -5.21
C ARG A 168 9.30 21.72 -4.24
N LEU A 169 8.13 22.33 -4.39
CA LEU A 169 7.69 23.43 -3.54
C LEU A 169 6.54 23.02 -2.62
N ALA A 170 6.72 23.25 -1.34
CA ALA A 170 5.64 23.28 -0.37
C ALA A 170 4.97 24.67 -0.42
N TYR A 171 4.13 24.90 -1.44
CA TYR A 171 3.51 26.22 -1.67
C TYR A 171 2.80 26.80 -0.43
N GLY A 172 2.19 25.95 0.41
CA GLY A 172 1.57 26.37 1.66
C GLY A 172 2.54 27.04 2.65
N ASN A 173 3.82 26.67 2.62
CA ASN A 173 4.85 27.24 3.50
C ASN A 173 5.20 28.69 3.10
N LEU A 174 4.98 29.08 1.84
CA LEU A 174 5.23 30.45 1.37
C LEU A 174 4.23 31.46 1.95
N VAL A 175 3.07 31.02 2.45
CA VAL A 175 2.04 31.93 3.00
C VAL A 175 2.59 32.78 4.15
N GLY A 176 3.42 32.21 5.03
CA GLY A 176 4.05 32.97 6.12
C GLY A 176 4.95 34.09 5.59
N LEU A 177 5.77 33.80 4.57
CA LEU A 177 6.63 34.78 3.92
C LEU A 177 5.82 35.91 3.28
N LEU A 178 4.73 35.58 2.57
CA LEU A 178 3.86 36.56 1.93
C LEU A 178 3.18 37.48 2.96
N ILE A 179 2.79 36.96 4.12
CA ILE A 179 2.19 37.76 5.21
C ILE A 179 3.18 38.80 5.72
N GLU A 180 4.42 38.41 6.03
CA GLU A 180 5.43 39.36 6.52
C GLU A 180 5.83 40.36 5.42
N ALA A 181 5.90 39.94 4.15
CA ALA A 181 6.18 40.86 3.05
C ALA A 181 5.10 41.96 2.88
N ILE A 182 3.83 41.61 3.12
CA ILE A 182 2.73 42.59 3.11
C ILE A 182 2.86 43.58 4.28
N LYS A 183 3.29 43.11 5.46
CA LYS A 183 3.52 43.98 6.63
C LYS A 183 4.69 44.93 6.40
N ASP A 184 5.80 44.43 5.86
CA ASP A 184 6.97 45.23 5.46
C ASP A 184 6.54 46.32 4.46
N LEU A 185 5.79 45.94 3.42
CA LEU A 185 5.27 46.88 2.42
C LEU A 185 4.34 47.93 3.03
N ALA A 186 3.45 47.54 3.96
CA ALA A 186 2.58 48.48 4.66
C ALA A 186 3.39 49.50 5.46
N GLN A 187 4.45 49.05 6.15
CA GLN A 187 5.35 49.91 6.90
C GLN A 187 6.07 50.93 6.00
N GLU A 188 6.57 50.51 4.84
CA GLU A 188 7.17 51.44 3.86
C GLU A 188 6.17 52.49 3.37
N VAL A 189 4.93 52.06 3.07
CA VAL A 189 3.87 52.98 2.63
C VAL A 189 3.52 54.01 3.71
N ASP A 190 3.44 53.60 4.97
CA ASP A 190 3.14 54.50 6.08
C ASP A 190 4.27 55.52 6.30
N GLN A 191 5.52 55.11 6.15
CA GLN A 191 6.67 56.01 6.19
C GLN A 191 6.62 57.05 5.05
N LEU A 192 6.29 56.61 3.83
CA LEU A 192 6.17 57.51 2.68
C LEU A 192 5.02 58.51 2.84
N LYS A 193 3.88 58.09 3.39
CA LYS A 193 2.72 58.96 3.64
C LYS A 193 2.94 59.93 4.80
N GLY A 194 3.59 59.49 5.87
CA GLY A 194 3.95 60.33 7.01
C GLY A 194 5.07 61.32 6.72
N GLY A 195 5.82 61.11 5.64
CA GLY A 195 6.88 62.00 5.15
C GLY A 195 6.41 63.08 4.15
N VAL A 196 5.10 63.23 3.92
CA VAL A 196 4.54 64.33 3.12
C VAL A 196 4.31 65.52 4.05
N PRO A 197 5.08 66.63 3.96
CA PRO A 197 4.78 67.86 4.69
C PRO A 197 3.46 68.50 4.23
#